data_AF-A0A2U1DUA4-F1
#
_entry.id   AF-A0A2U1DUA4-F1
#
_cell.length_a   1.000
_cell.length_b   1.000
_cell.length_c   1.000
_cell.angle_alpha   90.00
_cell.angle_beta   90.00
_cell.angle_gamma   90.00
#
_symmetry.space_group_name_H-M   'P 1'
#
loop_
_entity.id
_entity.type
_entity.pdbx_description
1 polymer ?
#
loop_
_entity_poly.entity_id
_entity_poly.type
_entity_poly.pdbx_seq_one_letter_code
_entity_poly.pdbx_strand_id
1 'polypeptide(L)'
;MTTHLQIPKEALIVGRWYAGRGRNANIGMWNGEDFLVLAEVGQKVGPGPREWVKNWSVKKEPYFQPDGGCFQPFKMLDMGTVSVPQGEGGYALEMSFDGLPERGL
;
A
#
# COMPACT_ATOMS: atom_id res chain seq x y z
N MET A 1 -7.97 -18.15 15.01
CA MET A 1 -7.04 -17.27 14.26
C MET A 1 -7.33 -17.49 12.79
N THR A 2 -7.78 -16.46 12.08
CA THR A 2 -8.04 -16.54 10.64
C THR A 2 -6.70 -16.41 9.92
N THR A 3 -6.23 -17.48 9.29
CA THR A 3 -5.02 -17.46 8.47
C THR A 3 -5.35 -16.73 7.17
N HIS A 4 -4.95 -15.47 7.05
CA HIS A 4 -4.99 -14.78 5.76
C HIS A 4 -3.86 -15.31 4.89
N LEU A 5 -4.22 -16.02 3.82
CA LEU A 5 -3.27 -16.49 2.83
C LEU A 5 -2.69 -15.29 2.08
N GLN A 6 -1.36 -15.24 2.01
CA GLN A 6 -0.64 -14.26 1.21
C GLN A 6 -1.05 -14.41 -0.26
N ILE A 7 -1.37 -13.30 -0.93
CA ILE A 7 -1.66 -13.28 -2.35
C ILE A 7 -0.36 -13.63 -3.11
N PRO A 8 -0.36 -14.64 -4.00
CA PRO A 8 0.80 -14.98 -4.82
C PRO A 8 1.31 -13.78 -5.63
N LYS A 9 2.63 -13.67 -5.80
CA LYS A 9 3.26 -12.52 -6.49
C LYS A 9 2.73 -12.33 -7.91
N GLU A 10 2.45 -13.44 -8.59
CA GLU A 10 2.00 -13.54 -9.97
C GLU A 10 0.53 -13.09 -10.13
N ALA A 11 -0.23 -13.05 -9.03
CA ALA A 11 -1.60 -12.54 -8.99
C ALA A 11 -1.67 -11.04 -8.68
N LEU A 12 -0.54 -10.38 -8.43
CA LEU A 12 -0.48 -8.94 -8.19
C LEU A 12 -0.59 -8.17 -9.51
N ILE A 13 -1.39 -7.12 -9.49
CA ILE A 13 -1.67 -6.27 -10.65
C ILE A 13 -0.96 -4.93 -10.44
N VAL A 14 -0.14 -4.54 -11.41
CA VAL A 14 0.59 -3.26 -11.36
C VAL A 14 -0.39 -2.08 -11.21
N GLY A 15 -0.08 -1.16 -10.31
CA GLY A 15 -0.89 0.02 -10.01
C GLY A 15 -2.05 -0.24 -9.05
N ARG A 16 -2.29 -1.49 -8.61
CA ARG A 16 -3.30 -1.79 -7.59
C ARG A 16 -2.74 -1.68 -6.18
N TRP A 17 -3.62 -1.33 -5.26
CA TRP A 17 -3.32 -1.19 -3.84
C TRP A 17 -3.73 -2.45 -3.07
N TYR A 18 -2.94 -2.79 -2.07
CA TYR A 18 -3.14 -4.00 -1.28
C TYR A 18 -3.03 -3.67 0.21
N ALA A 19 -3.96 -4.22 0.99
CA ALA A 19 -3.80 -4.35 2.42
C ALA A 19 -2.96 -5.60 2.73
N GLY A 20 -2.01 -5.43 3.64
CA GLY A 20 -1.02 -6.44 3.97
C GLY A 20 -0.31 -6.14 5.29
N ARG A 21 0.76 -6.87 5.52
CA ARG A 21 1.71 -6.63 6.61
C ARG A 21 3.05 -6.25 6.00
N GLY A 22 3.42 -4.98 6.11
CA GLY A 22 4.73 -4.47 5.72
C GLY A 22 5.61 -4.14 6.92
N ARG A 23 6.82 -3.67 6.66
CA ARG A 23 7.74 -3.19 7.70
C ARG A 23 7.40 -1.77 8.15
N ASN A 24 6.98 -0.92 7.21
CA ASN A 24 6.74 0.50 7.44
C ASN A 24 5.25 0.88 7.28
N ALA A 25 4.45 0.07 6.59
CA ALA A 25 3.01 0.32 6.40
C ALA A 25 2.20 -0.97 6.19
N ASN A 26 0.88 -0.87 6.34
CA ASN A 26 -0.06 -1.97 6.06
C ASN A 26 -0.78 -1.84 4.71
N ILE A 27 -0.50 -0.77 3.96
CA ILE A 27 -1.08 -0.50 2.65
C ILE A 27 0.07 -0.16 1.70
N GLY A 28 0.10 -0.83 0.55
CA GLY A 28 1.10 -0.59 -0.48
C GLY A 28 0.56 -0.77 -1.88
N MET A 29 1.08 0.01 -2.83
CA MET A 29 0.78 -0.13 -4.25
C MET A 29 1.82 -1.02 -4.91
N TRP A 30 1.39 -2.05 -5.66
CA TRP A 30 2.31 -2.89 -6.40
C TRP A 30 2.82 -2.19 -7.66
N ASN A 31 4.14 -2.04 -7.85
CA ASN A 31 4.71 -1.43 -9.05
C ASN A 31 5.24 -2.45 -10.08
N GLY A 32 5.13 -3.75 -9.82
CA GLY A 32 5.70 -4.84 -10.64
C GLY A 32 6.93 -5.51 -10.02
N GLU A 33 7.57 -4.88 -9.03
CA GLU A 33 8.78 -5.36 -8.36
C GLU A 33 8.67 -5.27 -6.83
N ASP A 34 8.20 -4.13 -6.33
CA ASP A 34 8.05 -3.78 -4.93
C ASP A 34 6.65 -3.21 -4.62
N PHE A 35 6.30 -3.22 -3.34
CA PHE A 35 5.22 -2.40 -2.80
C PHE A 35 5.74 -0.99 -2.51
N LEU A 36 5.11 0.02 -3.10
CA LEU A 36 5.32 1.42 -2.77
C LEU A 36 4.44 1.77 -1.57
N VAL A 37 5.06 2.16 -0.46
CA VAL A 37 4.37 2.50 0.80
C VAL A 37 4.70 3.92 1.24
N LEU A 38 3.73 4.61 1.84
CA LEU A 38 3.98 5.90 2.49
C LEU A 38 4.46 5.66 3.91
N ALA A 39 5.62 6.20 4.25
CA ALA A 39 6.22 6.04 5.57
C ALA A 39 7.13 7.22 5.94
N GLU A 40 7.35 7.39 7.24
CA GLU A 40 8.39 8.31 7.72
C GLU A 40 9.79 7.79 7.36
N VAL A 41 10.61 8.68 6.81
CA VAL A 41 12.03 8.48 6.56
C VAL A 41 12.84 9.53 7.32
N GLY A 42 13.98 9.11 7.84
CA GLY A 42 14.97 10.05 8.37
C GLY A 42 15.71 10.72 7.21
N GLN A 43 15.72 12.05 7.17
CA GLN A 43 16.54 12.84 6.28
C GLN A 43 17.68 13.48 7.09
N LYS A 44 18.92 13.24 6.68
CA LYS A 44 20.09 13.87 7.30
C LYS A 44 20.13 15.34 6.90
N VAL A 45 20.20 16.23 7.87
CA VAL A 45 20.16 17.70 7.68
C VAL A 45 21.47 18.40 8.05
N GLY A 46 22.44 17.67 8.58
CA GLY A 46 23.76 18.20 8.89
C GLY A 46 24.81 17.11 9.15
N PRO A 47 26.08 17.48 9.38
CA PRO A 47 27.19 16.53 9.54
C PRO A 47 27.14 15.72 10.84
N GLY A 48 26.46 16.22 11.88
CA GLY A 48 26.41 15.63 13.21
C GLY A 48 25.63 14.30 13.26
N PRO A 49 25.94 13.44 14.25
CA PRO A 49 25.34 12.10 14.35
C PRO A 49 23.84 12.12 14.68
N ARG A 50 23.31 13.23 15.23
CA ARG A 50 21.90 13.41 15.62
C ARG A 50 21.11 14.35 14.71
N GLU A 51 21.71 14.81 13.62
CA GLU A 51 21.11 15.79 12.73
C GLU A 51 20.25 15.10 11.66
N TRP A 52 19.14 14.52 12.14
CA TRP A 52 18.13 13.86 11.32
C TRP A 52 16.75 14.42 11.62
N VAL A 53 15.99 14.73 10.58
CA VAL A 53 14.57 15.08 10.69
C VAL A 53 13.72 13.99 10.06
N LYS A 54 12.52 13.79 10.59
CA LYS A 54 11.54 12.88 9.98
C LYS A 54 10.82 13.61 8.85
N ASN A 55 10.64 12.94 7.73
CA ASN A 55 9.83 13.42 6.63
C ASN A 55 9.00 12.27 6.05
N TRP A 56 7.85 12.55 5.46
CA TRP A 56 7.05 11.56 4.75
C TRP A 56 7.61 11.33 3.36
N SER A 57 7.78 10.07 2.98
CA SER A 57 8.23 9.70 1.63
C SER A 57 7.66 8.35 1.21
N VAL A 58 7.83 8.04 -0.08
CA VAL A 58 7.54 6.72 -0.63
C VAL A 58 8.74 5.81 -0.39
N LYS A 59 8.52 4.68 0.30
CA LYS A 59 9.50 3.61 0.46
C LYS A 59 9.11 2.41 -0.39
N LYS A 60 10.12 1.65 -0.80
CA LYS A 60 9.95 0.36 -1.47
C LYS A 60 10.00 -0.75 -0.43
N GLU A 61 9.05 -1.66 -0.49
CA GLU A 61 9.02 -2.88 0.29
C GLU A 61 8.90 -4.09 -0.63
N PRO A 62 9.94 -4.94 -0.72
CA PRO A 62 9.88 -6.10 -1.59
C PRO A 62 8.82 -7.09 -1.12
N TYR A 63 8.24 -7.82 -2.07
CA TYR A 63 7.32 -8.92 -1.80
C TYR A 63 7.94 -9.92 -0.81
N PHE A 64 7.21 -10.27 0.25
CA PHE A 64 7.68 -11.17 1.29
C PHE A 64 7.88 -12.60 0.77
N GLN A 65 9.05 -13.16 1.01
CA GLN A 65 9.45 -14.53 0.76
C GLN A 65 10.18 -15.08 2.01
N PRO A 66 10.29 -16.40 2.19
CA PRO A 66 10.96 -16.98 3.36
C PRO A 66 12.43 -16.54 3.52
N ASP A 67 13.10 -16.20 2.41
CA ASP A 67 14.49 -15.80 2.33
C ASP A 67 14.69 -14.27 2.19
N GLY A 68 13.62 -13.48 2.10
CA GLY A 68 13.75 -12.03 1.90
C GLY A 68 12.44 -11.28 1.74
N GLY A 69 12.55 -9.96 1.53
CA GLY A 69 11.39 -9.07 1.42
C GLY A 69 10.64 -8.86 2.74
N CYS A 70 9.66 -7.96 2.72
CA CYS A 70 8.99 -7.53 3.96
C CYS A 70 7.50 -7.22 3.83
N PHE A 71 6.95 -7.06 2.63
CA PHE A 71 5.53 -6.81 2.46
C PHE A 71 4.75 -8.07 2.09
N GLN A 72 3.81 -8.44 2.93
CA GLN A 72 2.94 -9.59 2.75
C GLN A 72 1.51 -9.14 2.40
N PRO A 73 1.08 -9.21 1.13
CA PRO A 73 -0.26 -8.79 0.71
C PRO A 73 -1.34 -9.84 1.05
N PHE A 74 -2.49 -9.41 1.56
CA PHE A 74 -3.60 -10.30 1.94
C PHE A 74 -4.91 -9.98 1.20
N LYS A 75 -5.12 -8.72 0.82
CA LYS A 75 -6.35 -8.28 0.16
C LYS A 75 -6.06 -7.14 -0.81
N MET A 76 -6.54 -7.26 -2.05
CA MET A 76 -6.57 -6.13 -2.97
C MET A 76 -7.64 -5.15 -2.51
N LEU A 77 -7.31 -3.86 -2.51
CA LEU A 77 -8.24 -2.80 -2.19
C LEU A 77 -8.99 -2.38 -3.45
N ASP A 78 -10.32 -2.33 -3.36
CA ASP A 78 -11.13 -1.60 -4.32
C ASP A 78 -11.03 -0.11 -3.96
N MET A 79 -10.52 0.68 -4.90
CA MET A 79 -10.38 2.12 -4.75
C MET A 79 -11.67 2.88 -5.15
N GLY A 80 -12.67 2.14 -5.62
CA GLY A 80 -13.88 2.69 -6.21
C GLY A 80 -13.61 3.45 -7.51
N THR A 81 -14.70 3.96 -8.08
CA THR A 81 -14.68 4.87 -9.22
C THR A 81 -15.31 6.19 -8.80
N VAL A 82 -14.64 7.29 -9.13
CA VAL A 82 -15.19 8.63 -8.95
C VAL A 82 -16.04 8.93 -10.19
N SER A 83 -17.36 9.00 -10.03
CA SER A 83 -18.33 9.17 -11.11
C SER A 83 -18.71 10.63 -11.37
N VAL A 84 -18.31 11.55 -10.48
CA VAL A 84 -18.67 12.98 -10.54
C VAL A 84 -17.42 13.87 -10.55
N PRO A 85 -17.51 15.11 -11.07
CA PRO A 85 -16.42 16.07 -10.96
C PRO A 85 -15.99 16.25 -9.50
N GLN A 86 -14.68 16.34 -9.26
CA GLN A 86 -14.15 16.59 -7.92
C GLN A 86 -14.68 17.94 -7.39
N GLY A 87 -15.01 18.00 -6.10
CA GLY A 87 -15.41 19.25 -5.44
C GLY A 87 -14.24 20.23 -5.32
N GLU A 88 -14.51 21.45 -4.85
CA GLU A 88 -13.45 22.41 -4.52
C GLU A 88 -12.44 21.80 -3.55
N GLY A 89 -11.16 21.70 -3.94
CA GLY A 89 -10.11 21.06 -3.15
C GLY A 89 -9.77 19.62 -3.56
N GLY A 90 -10.39 19.07 -4.61
CA GLY A 90 -9.96 17.82 -5.24
C GLY A 90 -10.46 16.54 -4.57
N TYR A 91 -11.36 16.64 -3.59
CA TYR A 91 -12.00 15.46 -3.00
C TYR A 91 -13.14 14.94 -3.89
N ALA A 92 -13.32 13.62 -3.90
CA ALA A 92 -14.46 13.00 -4.55
C ALA A 92 -15.73 13.29 -3.74
N LEU A 93 -16.75 13.83 -4.40
CA LEU A 93 -18.07 14.07 -3.79
C LEU A 93 -18.90 12.77 -3.71
N GLU A 94 -18.74 11.90 -4.71
CA GLU A 94 -19.38 10.58 -4.78
C GLU A 94 -18.39 9.53 -5.31
N MET A 95 -18.46 8.33 -4.76
CA MET A 95 -17.67 7.17 -5.18
C MET A 95 -18.57 5.94 -5.26
N SER A 96 -18.41 5.15 -6.33
CA SER A 96 -19.03 3.83 -6.46
C SER A 96 -17.98 2.74 -6.29
N PHE A 97 -18.32 1.64 -5.63
CA PHE A 97 -17.44 0.48 -5.48
C PHE A 97 -18.02 -0.68 -6.28
N ASP A 98 -17.16 -1.45 -6.93
CA ASP A 98 -17.58 -2.63 -7.66
C ASP A 98 -17.88 -3.71 -6.62
N GLY A 99 -19.12 -3.74 -6.15
CA GLY A 99 -19.59 -4.77 -5.23
C GLY A 99 -19.54 -6.14 -5.90
N LEU A 100 -18.46 -6.90 -5.68
CA LEU A 100 -18.54 -8.35 -5.82
C LEU A 100 -19.19 -8.90 -4.55
N PRO A 101 -20.19 -9.79 -4.67
CA PRO A 101 -20.94 -10.28 -3.53
C PRO A 101 -19.98 -10.94 -2.55
N GLU A 102 -20.17 -10.65 -1.25
CA GLU A 102 -19.65 -11.52 -0.21
C GLU A 102 -20.10 -12.94 -0.55
N ARG A 103 -19.16 -13.82 -0.92
CA ARG A 103 -19.45 -15.24 -0.90
C ARG A 103 -19.62 -15.59 0.57
N GLY A 104 -20.88 -15.58 1.00
CA GLY A 104 -21.29 -16.05 2.31
C GLY A 104 -20.70 -17.43 2.56
N LEU A 105 -20.05 -17.56 3.72
CA LEU A 105 -19.87 -18.83 4.40
C LEU A 105 -21.17 -19.18 5.13
#